data_AF-A0A1F9D6S9-F1
#
_entry.id   AF-A0A1F9D6S9-F1
#
_cell.length_a   1.000
_cell.length_b   1.000
_cell.length_c   1.000
_cell.angle_alpha   90.00
_cell.angle_beta   90.00
_cell.angle_gamma   90.00
#
_symmetry.space_group_name_H-M   'P 1'
#
loop_
_entity.id
_entity.type
_entity.pdbx_description
1 polymer ?
#
loop_
_entity_poly.entity_id
_entity_poly.type
_entity_poly.pdbx_seq_one_letter_code
_entity_poly.pdbx_strand_id
1 'polypeptide(L)' 'MNFKIMVVIILAFVALIFLAQNIDVVTVNFLFWDISMSRAVLIFFSLLIGFIIGWFLNSYLSYRRDKR' A
#
# COMPACT_ATOMS: atom_id res chain seq x y z
N MET A 1 -22.47 21.54 -6.93
CA MET A 1 -21.45 20.47 -7.03
C MET A 1 -21.82 19.39 -6.03
N ASN A 2 -22.00 18.14 -6.46
CA ASN A 2 -22.44 17.07 -5.56
C ASN A 2 -21.42 16.93 -4.43
N PHE A 3 -21.86 16.97 -3.18
CA PHE A 3 -20.99 16.89 -1.99
C PHE A 3 -19.98 15.73 -2.08
N LYS A 4 -20.40 14.61 -2.69
CA LYS A 4 -19.55 13.47 -3.03
C LYS A 4 -18.33 13.84 -3.89
N ILE A 5 -18.52 14.65 -4.94
CA ILE A 5 -17.44 15.11 -5.83
C ILE A 5 -16.48 16.05 -5.07
N MET A 6 -17.02 16.92 -4.21
CA MET A 6 -16.20 17.84 -3.42
C MET A 6 -15.29 17.07 -2.43
N VAL A 7 -15.82 16.03 -1.78
CA VAL A 7 -15.05 15.15 -0.89
C VAL A 7 -13.97 14.40 -1.67
N VAL A 8 -14.28 13.86 -2.85
CA VAL A 8 -13.30 13.17 -3.70
C VAL A 8 -12.18 14.10 -4.14
N ILE A 9 -12.49 15.35 -4.53
CA ILE A 9 -11.49 16.34 -4.91
C ILE A 9 -10.58 16.69 -3.74
N ILE A 10 -11.14 16.89 -2.54
CA ILE A 10 -10.37 17.19 -1.33
C ILE A 10 -9.44 16.02 -0.99
N LEU A 11 -9.93 14.79 -1.03
CA LEU A 11 -9.12 13.59 -0.79
C LEU A 11 -8.00 13.43 -1.82
N ALA A 12 -8.29 13.69 -3.10
CA ALA A 12 -7.28 13.67 -4.15
C ALA A 12 -6.18 14.72 -3.93
N PHE A 13 -6.56 15.93 -3.49
CA PHE A 13 -5.62 16.99 -3.16
C PHE A 13 -4.73 16.62 -1.97
N VAL A 14 -5.31 16.04 -0.91
CA VAL A 14 -4.56 15.55 0.25
C VAL A 14 -3.60 14.43 -0.14
N ALA A 15 -4.02 13.51 -1.00
CA ALA A 15 -3.15 12.44 -1.51
C ALA A 15 -1.97 12.98 -2.33
N LEU A 16 -2.21 14.01 -3.16
CA LEU A 16 -1.15 14.68 -3.92
C LEU A 16 -0.15 15.39 -3.00
N ILE A 17 -0.62 16.09 -1.97
CA ILE A 17 0.24 16.75 -0.98
C ILE A 17 1.05 15.71 -0.21
N PHE A 18 0.41 14.62 0.22
CA PHE A 18 1.10 13.50 0.89
C PHE A 18 2.19 12.91 -0.01
N LEU A 19 1.90 12.68 -1.28
CA LEU A 19 2.90 12.19 -2.23
C LEU A 19 4.04 13.19 -2.40
N ALA A 20 3.74 14.47 -2.60
CA ALA A 20 4.73 15.53 -2.78
C ALA A 20 5.64 15.71 -1.56
N GLN A 21 5.09 15.62 -0.34
CA GLN A 21 5.87 15.68 0.89
C GLN A 21 6.73 14.43 1.11
N ASN A 22 6.32 13.29 0.56
CA ASN A 22 7.02 12.01 0.68
C ASN A 22 7.72 11.61 -0.64
N ILE A 23 8.05 12.60 -1.49
CA ILE A 23 8.79 12.40 -2.76
C ILE A 23 10.21 11.91 -2.51
N ASP A 24 10.73 12.04 -1.29
CA ASP A 24 12.06 11.59 -0.94
C ASP A 24 12.27 10.14 -1.36
N VAL A 25 13.18 10.00 -2.33
CA VAL A 25 13.58 8.73 -2.90
C VAL A 25 14.48 8.04 -1.89
N VAL A 26 14.07 6.85 -1.46
CA VAL A 26 14.89 5.98 -0.65
C VAL A 26 15.35 4.82 -1.50
N THR A 27 16.65 4.59 -1.47
CA THR A 27 17.28 3.42 -2.06
C THR A 27 17.24 2.28 -1.06
N VAL A 28 16.59 1.19 -1.43
CA VAL A 28 16.58 -0.06 -0.69
C VAL A 28 17.55 -1.02 -1.37
N ASN A 29 18.59 -1.42 -0.64
CA ASN A 29 19.53 -2.43 -1.09
C ASN A 29 19.06 -3.77 -0.54
N PHE A 30 18.61 -4.66 -1.44
CA PHE A 30 18.11 -5.99 -1.11
C PHE A 30 18.98 -7.05 -1.76
N LEU A 31 19.84 -7.69 -0.97
CA LEU A 31 20.83 -8.69 -1.41
C LEU A 31 21.74 -8.12 -2.52
N PHE A 32 21.42 -8.39 -3.79
CA PHE A 32 22.18 -7.94 -4.97
C PHE A 32 21.46 -6.86 -5.77
N TRP A 33 20.29 -6.40 -5.32
CA TRP A 33 19.42 -5.47 -6.05
C TRP A 33 19.30 -4.15 -5.31
N ASP A 34 19.45 -3.05 -6.04
CA ASP A 34 19.21 -1.70 -5.53
C ASP A 34 17.96 -1.14 -6.17
N ILE A 35 16.96 -0.84 -5.34
CA ILE A 35 15.67 -0.32 -5.79
C ILE A 35 15.50 1.09 -5.23
N SER A 36 15.45 2.08 -6.11
CA SER A 36 15.19 3.47 -5.72
C SER A 36 13.75 3.83 -6.01
N MET A 37 12.97 4.13 -4.97
CA MET A 37 11.57 4.55 -5.07
C MET A 37 11.23 5.54 -3.96
N SER A 38 10.12 6.27 -4.08
CA SER A 38 9.69 7.15 -3.00
C SER A 38 9.33 6.35 -1.74
N ARG A 39 9.59 6.92 -0.56
CA ARG A 39 9.23 6.29 0.73
C ARG A 39 7.76 5.88 0.80
N ALA A 40 6.87 6.71 0.28
CA ALA A 40 5.44 6.43 0.25
C ALA A 40 5.11 5.16 -0.55
N VAL A 41 5.75 4.98 -1.72
CA VAL A 41 5.55 3.79 -2.57
C VAL A 41 6.06 2.54 -1.86
N LEU A 42 7.23 2.61 -1.22
CA LEU A 42 7.78 1.52 -0.42
C LEU A 42 6.81 1.08 0.68
N ILE A 43 6.33 2.01 1.49
CA ILE A 43 5.40 1.73 2.60
C ILE A 43 4.09 1.15 2.07
N PHE A 44 3.54 1.71 1.00
CA PHE A 44 2.31 1.23 0.39
C PHE A 44 2.42 -0.22 -0.07
N PHE A 45 3.47 -0.57 -0.82
CA PHE A 45 3.68 -1.94 -1.29
C PHE A 45 3.98 -2.91 -0.15
N SER A 46 4.72 -2.49 0.88
CA SER A 46 4.98 -3.31 2.06
C SER A 46 3.67 -3.70 2.78
N LEU A 47 2.78 -2.73 2.98
CA LEU A 47 1.45 -2.97 3.57
C LEU A 47 0.58 -3.86 2.68
N LEU A 48 0.59 -3.61 1.37
CA LEU A 48 -0.19 -4.38 0.39
C LEU A 48 0.24 -5.86 0.39
N ILE A 49 1.55 -6.13 0.37
CA ILE A 49 2.10 -7.49 0.41
C ILE A 49 1.70 -8.18 1.72
N GLY A 50 1.86 -7.50 2.86
CA GLY A 50 1.46 -8.04 4.16
C GLY A 50 -0.03 -8.37 4.23
N PHE A 51 -0.89 -7.49 3.70
CA PHE A 51 -2.34 -7.71 3.63
C PHE A 51 -2.70 -8.91 2.74
N ILE A 52 -2.10 -9.00 1.55
CA ILE A 52 -2.31 -10.12 0.63
C ILE A 52 -1.90 -11.44 1.32
N ILE A 53 -0.70 -11.51 1.90
CA ILE A 53 -0.22 -12.71 2.59
C ILE A 53 -1.17 -13.10 3.73
N GLY A 54 -1.58 -12.13 4.56
CA GLY A 54 -2.52 -12.37 5.66
C GLY A 54 -3.88 -12.89 5.17
N TRP A 55 -4.41 -12.32 4.09
CA TRP A 55 -5.66 -12.75 3.48
C TRP A 55 -5.57 -14.18 2.93
N PHE A 56 -4.51 -14.49 2.18
CA PHE A 56 -4.27 -15.83 1.66
C PHE A 56 -4.08 -16.87 2.78
N LEU A 57 -3.33 -16.51 3.84
CA LEU A 57 -3.11 -17.40 4.97
C LEU A 57 -4.43 -17.67 5.73
N ASN A 58 -5.23 -16.63 5.97
CA ASN A 58 -6.53 -16.79 6.62
C ASN A 58 -7.48 -17.65 5.78
N SER A 59 -7.53 -17.43 4.46
CA SER A 59 -8.30 -18.25 3.53
C SER A 59 -7.87 -19.72 3.56
N TYR A 60 -6.56 -19.99 3.53
CA TYR A 60 -6.01 -21.34 3.62
C TYR A 60 -6.34 -22.02 4.96
N LEU A 61 -6.18 -21.30 6.08
CA LEU A 61 -6.50 -21.82 7.41
C LEU A 61 -8.01 -22.08 7.59
N SER A 62 -8.86 -21.20 7.06
CA SER A 62 -10.31 -21.37 7.07
C SER A 62 -10.74 -22.58 6.24
N TYR A 63 -10.17 -22.75 5.05
CA TYR A 63 -10.40 -23.94 4.22
C TYR A 63 -10.00 -25.24 4.94
N ARG A 64 -8.92 -25.22 5.71
CA ARG A 64 -8.47 -26.39 6.48
C ARG A 64 -9.37 -26.71 7.67
N ARG A 65 -10.05 -25.71 8.27
CA ARG A 65 -11.00 -25.91 9.38
C ARG A 65 -12.32 -26.51 8.92
N ASP A 66 -12.79 -26.19 7.72
CA ASP A 66 -14.06 -26.70 7.17
C ASP A 66 -13.97 -28.16 6.69
N LYS A 67 -12.74 -28.68 6.53
CA LYS A 67 -12.46 -30.05 6.10
C LYS A 67 -12.13 -31.02 7.25
N ARG A 68 -12.18 -30.56 8.50
CA ARG A 68 -12.00 -31.36 9.73
C ARG A 68 -13.33 -31.53 10.43
#